data_AF-A0A453CH47-F1
#
_entry.id   AF-A0A453CH47-F1
#
_cell.length_a   1.000
_cell.length_b   1.000
_cell.length_c   1.000
_cell.angle_alpha   90.00
_cell.angle_beta   90.00
_cell.angle_gamma   90.00
#
_symmetry.space_group_name_H-M   'P 1'
#
loop_
_entity.id
_entity.type
_entity.pdbx_description
1 polymer ?
#
loop_
_entity_poly.entity_id
_entity_poly.type
_entity_poly.pdbx_seq_one_letter_code
_entity_poly.pdbx_strand_id
1 'polypeptide(L)'
;MDFGTELKGCVCRINNCAIELFSMEEDLEIEDEDSWDLVGRDLRLKATFMYIDLSRVISSCESDERKKTLTGLANKFFYFMDEFTDASASQVNLICNCVLIRGRLFKVLPAIQLNIF
;
A
#
# COMPACT_ATOMS: atom_id res chain seq x y z
N MET A 1 8.89 -8.56 -23.37
CA MET A 1 8.01 -7.54 -22.77
C MET A 1 8.86 -6.30 -22.59
N ASP A 2 8.40 -5.14 -23.04
CA ASP A 2 9.17 -3.89 -22.91
C ASP A 2 9.22 -3.45 -21.43
N PHE A 3 10.41 -3.09 -20.93
CA PHE A 3 10.64 -2.67 -19.54
C PHE A 3 9.77 -1.46 -19.16
N GLY A 4 9.57 -0.53 -20.10
CA GLY A 4 8.69 0.61 -19.89
C GLY A 4 7.22 0.21 -19.70
N THR A 5 6.78 -0.82 -20.43
CA THR A 5 5.42 -1.38 -20.32
C THR A 5 5.21 -2.09 -18.97
N GLU A 6 6.22 -2.82 -18.47
CA GLU A 6 6.15 -3.47 -17.15
C GLU A 6 6.05 -2.46 -16.01
N LEU A 7 6.86 -1.38 -16.05
CA LEU A 7 6.82 -0.32 -15.04
C LEU A 7 5.48 0.41 -15.01
N LYS A 8 4.92 0.75 -16.18
CA LYS A 8 3.55 1.32 -16.27
C LYS A 8 2.51 0.38 -15.65
N GLY A 9 2.67 -0.92 -15.85
CA GLY A 9 1.84 -1.94 -15.20
C GLY A 9 1.97 -1.95 -13.67
N CYS A 10 3.20 -1.84 -13.15
CA CYS A 10 3.45 -1.74 -11.71
C CYS A 10 2.74 -0.52 -11.10
N VAL A 11 2.88 0.63 -11.76
CA VAL A 11 2.27 1.90 -11.31
C VAL A 11 0.75 1.81 -11.33
N CYS A 12 0.17 1.22 -12.38
CA CYS A 12 -1.26 1.00 -12.48
C CYS A 12 -1.78 0.14 -11.32
N ARG A 13 -1.10 -0.97 -11.00
CA ARG A 13 -1.48 -1.84 -9.88
C ARG A 13 -1.30 -1.16 -8.53
N ILE A 14 -0.23 -0.39 -8.32
CA ILE A 14 -0.04 0.40 -7.10
C ILE A 14 -1.19 1.39 -6.91
N ASN A 15 -1.57 2.11 -7.96
CA ASN A 15 -2.67 3.07 -7.90
C ASN A 15 -4.01 2.37 -7.59
N ASN A 16 -4.29 1.24 -8.24
CA ASN A 16 -5.51 0.47 -7.98
C ASN A 16 -5.55 -0.05 -6.53
N CYS A 17 -4.45 -0.64 -6.05
CA CYS A 17 -4.34 -1.10 -4.66
C CYS A 17 -4.57 0.06 -3.69
N ALA A 18 -4.04 1.23 -3.98
CA ALA A 18 -4.26 2.39 -3.13
C ALA A 18 -5.73 2.81 -3.12
N ILE A 19 -6.40 2.89 -4.28
CA ILE A 19 -7.84 3.20 -4.39
C ILE A 19 -8.66 2.20 -3.58
N GLU A 20 -8.40 0.91 -3.73
CA GLU A 20 -9.10 -0.16 -3.00
C GLU A 20 -8.91 -0.02 -1.47
N LEU A 21 -7.69 0.32 -1.02
CA LEU A 21 -7.43 0.59 0.40
C LEU A 21 -8.23 1.79 0.93
N PHE A 22 -8.45 2.82 0.10
CA PHE A 22 -9.26 3.98 0.51
C PHE A 22 -10.76 3.68 0.51
N SER A 23 -11.24 2.79 -0.36
CA SER A 23 -12.66 2.42 -0.42
C SER A 23 -13.07 1.43 0.67
N MET A 24 -12.12 0.68 1.25
CA MET A 24 -12.39 -0.28 2.33
C MET A 24 -13.01 0.36 3.58
N GLU A 25 -12.95 1.69 3.76
CA GLU A 25 -13.59 2.39 4.89
C GLU A 25 -15.12 2.22 4.90
N GLU A 26 -15.75 2.17 3.73
CA GLU A 26 -17.19 1.92 3.60
C GLU A 26 -17.55 0.48 4.00
N ASP A 27 -16.58 -0.44 3.88
CA ASP A 27 -16.72 -1.85 4.27
C ASP A 27 -16.38 -2.08 5.75
N LEU A 28 -15.94 -1.07 6.53
CA LEU A 28 -15.59 -1.25 7.96
C LEU A 28 -16.82 -1.33 8.88
N GLU A 29 -18.06 -1.29 8.35
CA GLU A 29 -19.30 -1.58 9.08
C GLU A 29 -19.48 -3.08 9.41
N ILE A 30 -18.42 -3.88 9.24
CA ILE A 30 -18.40 -5.32 9.52
C ILE A 30 -18.39 -5.56 11.04
N GLU A 31 -19.50 -6.08 11.58
CA GLU A 31 -19.61 -6.46 13.00
C GLU A 31 -19.06 -7.88 13.31
N ASP A 32 -18.74 -8.67 12.27
CA ASP A 32 -18.40 -10.10 12.37
C ASP A 32 -16.88 -10.38 12.37
N GLU A 33 -16.40 -11.16 13.34
CA GLU A 33 -14.98 -11.49 13.56
C GLU A 33 -14.37 -12.29 12.40
N ASP A 34 -15.11 -13.23 11.80
CA ASP A 34 -14.65 -14.03 10.66
C ASP A 34 -14.43 -13.16 9.41
N SER A 35 -15.25 -12.13 9.27
CA SER A 35 -15.15 -11.16 8.18
C SER A 35 -13.91 -10.25 8.32
N TRP A 36 -13.49 -9.92 9.54
CA TRP A 36 -12.25 -9.18 9.81
C TRP A 36 -10.99 -9.98 9.50
N ASP A 37 -11.00 -11.28 9.78
CA ASP A 37 -9.88 -12.15 9.41
C ASP A 37 -9.73 -12.26 7.88
N LEU A 38 -10.83 -12.35 7.14
CA LEU A 38 -10.81 -12.29 5.66
C LEU A 38 -10.23 -10.97 5.14
N VAL A 39 -10.64 -9.84 5.72
CA VAL A 39 -10.09 -8.51 5.41
C VAL A 39 -8.59 -8.46 5.69
N GLY A 40 -8.13 -9.01 6.81
CA GLY A 40 -6.71 -9.07 7.16
C GLY A 40 -5.89 -9.90 6.17
N ARG A 41 -6.41 -11.05 5.72
CA ARG A 41 -5.76 -11.90 4.71
C ARG A 41 -5.68 -11.22 3.34
N ASP A 42 -6.77 -10.60 2.88
CA ASP A 42 -6.79 -9.85 1.62
C ASP A 42 -5.79 -8.70 1.65
N LEU A 43 -5.74 -7.98 2.77
CA LEU A 43 -4.81 -6.88 2.94
C LEU A 43 -3.34 -7.33 2.88
N ARG A 44 -3.00 -8.45 3.53
CA ARG A 44 -1.65 -9.02 3.51
C ARG A 44 -1.27 -9.48 2.09
N LEU A 45 -2.22 -10.02 1.32
CA LEU A 45 -2.02 -10.38 -0.08
C LEU A 45 -1.73 -9.14 -0.94
N LYS A 46 -2.55 -8.08 -0.82
CA LYS A 46 -2.36 -6.81 -1.54
C LYS A 46 -1.04 -6.13 -1.19
N ALA A 47 -0.66 -6.13 0.09
CA ALA A 47 0.63 -5.62 0.55
C ALA A 47 1.80 -6.34 -0.12
N THR A 48 1.71 -7.67 -0.26
CA THR A 48 2.74 -8.47 -0.92
C THR A 48 2.93 -8.06 -2.39
N PHE A 49 1.83 -7.88 -3.14
CA PHE A 49 1.92 -7.42 -4.53
C PHE A 49 2.43 -5.97 -4.64
N MET A 50 1.97 -5.08 -3.77
CA MET A 50 2.49 -3.71 -3.69
C MET A 50 3.99 -3.68 -3.38
N TYR A 51 4.50 -4.58 -2.52
CA TYR A 51 5.93 -4.65 -2.21
C TYR A 51 6.74 -4.97 -3.45
N ILE A 52 6.29 -5.94 -4.23
CA ILE A 52 6.94 -6.34 -5.47
C ILE A 52 6.94 -5.17 -6.47
N ASP A 53 5.79 -4.53 -6.68
CA ASP A 53 5.65 -3.44 -7.65
C ASP A 53 6.42 -2.17 -7.24
N LEU A 54 6.37 -1.79 -5.95
CA LEU A 54 7.16 -0.67 -5.42
C LEU A 54 8.65 -0.95 -5.52
N SER A 55 9.09 -2.18 -5.23
CA SER A 55 10.50 -2.56 -5.36
C SER A 55 11.01 -2.41 -6.80
N ARG A 56 10.19 -2.76 -7.79
CA ARG A 56 10.50 -2.55 -9.21
C ARG A 56 10.59 -1.07 -9.56
N VAL A 57 9.60 -0.26 -9.15
CA VAL A 57 9.57 1.19 -9.39
C VAL A 57 10.78 1.87 -8.74
N ILE A 58 11.07 1.57 -7.48
CA ILE A 58 12.23 2.10 -6.75
C ILE A 58 13.54 1.73 -7.44
N SER A 59 13.66 0.47 -7.89
CA SER A 59 14.88 -0.02 -8.55
C SER A 59 15.13 0.63 -9.91
N SER A 60 14.06 1.03 -10.61
CA SER A 60 14.16 1.77 -11.88
C SER A 60 14.52 3.25 -11.73
N CYS A 61 14.56 3.79 -10.50
CA CYS A 61 14.80 5.20 -10.29
C CYS A 61 16.29 5.53 -10.48
N GLU A 62 16.61 6.40 -11.45
CA GLU A 62 17.99 6.81 -11.74
C GLU A 62 18.60 7.75 -10.70
N SER A 63 17.77 8.49 -9.95
CA SER A 63 18.25 9.42 -8.92
C SER A 63 18.31 8.73 -7.57
N ASP A 64 19.50 8.73 -6.96
CA ASP A 64 19.72 8.19 -5.62
C ASP A 64 18.84 8.87 -4.56
N GLU A 65 18.65 10.18 -4.67
CA GLU A 65 17.83 10.94 -3.71
C GLU A 65 16.35 10.55 -3.81
N ARG A 66 15.85 10.40 -5.05
CA ARG A 66 14.48 9.90 -5.28
C ARG A 66 14.33 8.46 -4.80
N LYS A 67 15.31 7.61 -5.10
CA LYS A 67 15.33 6.22 -4.65
C LYS A 67 15.28 6.12 -3.12
N LYS A 68 16.09 6.92 -2.41
CA LYS A 68 16.05 7.02 -0.94
C LYS A 68 14.70 7.48 -0.42
N THR A 69 14.12 8.51 -1.03
CA THR A 69 12.81 9.04 -0.64
C THR A 69 11.72 7.98 -0.80
N LEU A 70 11.62 7.34 -1.97
CA LEU A 70 10.63 6.30 -2.24
C LEU A 70 10.83 5.07 -1.36
N THR A 71 12.09 4.66 -1.13
CA THR A 71 12.41 3.55 -0.20
C THR A 71 11.96 3.88 1.22
N GLY A 72 12.20 5.11 1.70
CA GLY A 72 11.76 5.53 3.02
C GLY A 72 10.24 5.55 3.17
N LEU A 73 9.52 5.96 2.12
CA LEU A 73 8.05 5.93 2.09
C LEU A 73 7.51 4.50 2.04
N ALA A 74 8.08 3.62 1.21
CA ALA A 74 7.71 2.23 1.11
C ALA A 74 7.95 1.49 2.42
N ASN A 75 9.13 1.65 3.05
CA ASN A 75 9.44 1.04 4.34
C ASN A 75 8.46 1.48 5.43
N LYS A 76 8.11 2.76 5.49
CA LYS A 76 7.11 3.26 6.44
C LYS A 76 5.73 2.64 6.17
N PHE A 77 5.33 2.55 4.91
CA PHE A 77 4.07 1.90 4.55
C PHE A 77 4.05 0.44 5.02
N PHE A 78 5.05 -0.36 4.64
CA PHE A 78 5.10 -1.78 5.00
C PHE A 78 5.25 -2.02 6.49
N TYR A 79 5.93 -1.14 7.23
CA TYR A 79 5.96 -1.21 8.70
C TYR A 79 4.54 -1.12 9.30
N PHE A 80 3.71 -0.19 8.84
CA PHE A 80 2.32 -0.08 9.32
C PHE A 80 1.46 -1.27 8.89
N MET A 81 1.70 -1.79 7.68
CA MET A 81 1.02 -3.00 7.22
C MET A 81 1.40 -4.21 8.08
N ASP A 82 2.65 -4.32 8.50
CA ASP A 82 3.12 -5.40 9.36
C ASP A 82 2.50 -5.28 10.76
N GLU A 83 2.54 -4.09 11.38
CA GLU A 83 1.86 -3.80 12.66
C GLU A 83 0.36 -4.11 12.61
N PHE A 84 -0.31 -3.80 11.49
CA PHE A 84 -1.71 -4.14 11.28
C PHE A 84 -1.95 -5.65 11.29
N THR A 85 -1.07 -6.43 10.69
CA THR A 85 -1.26 -7.88 10.55
C THR A 85 -0.71 -8.71 11.72
N ASP A 86 0.18 -8.14 12.53
CA ASP A 86 0.73 -8.74 13.75
C ASP A 86 -0.12 -8.45 14.99
N ALA A 87 -0.81 -7.30 15.01
CA ALA A 87 -1.85 -7.07 15.99
C ALA A 87 -2.90 -8.18 15.86
N SER A 88 -3.08 -8.99 16.90
CA SER A 88 -4.29 -9.79 17.13
C SER A 88 -5.46 -8.80 17.25
N ALA A 89 -5.96 -8.33 16.12
CA ALA A 89 -6.53 -7.01 16.06
C ALA A 89 -7.91 -7.00 16.71
N SER A 90 -8.04 -6.25 17.79
CA SER A 90 -9.35 -5.70 18.14
C SER A 90 -9.81 -4.83 16.95
N GLN A 91 -11.11 -4.89 16.64
CA GLN A 91 -11.74 -4.16 15.52
C GLN A 91 -11.38 -2.66 15.52
N VAL A 92 -11.15 -2.08 16.71
CA VAL A 92 -10.74 -0.68 16.91
C VAL A 92 -9.34 -0.39 16.35
N ASN A 93 -8.38 -1.33 16.48
CA ASN A 93 -7.02 -1.15 15.96
C ASN A 93 -6.99 -1.25 14.43
N LEU A 94 -7.83 -2.11 13.84
CA LEU A 94 -8.02 -2.21 12.40
C LEU A 94 -8.50 -0.89 11.79
N ILE A 95 -9.57 -0.32 12.34
CA ILE A 95 -10.17 0.93 11.86
C ILE A 95 -9.20 2.12 12.02
N CYS A 96 -8.57 2.26 13.19
CA CYS A 96 -7.61 3.34 13.43
C CYS A 96 -6.40 3.27 12.49
N ASN A 97 -5.89 2.06 12.21
CA ASN A 97 -4.76 1.88 11.31
C ASN A 97 -5.14 2.06 9.83
N CYS A 98 -6.35 1.67 9.40
CA CYS A 98 -6.86 1.98 8.05
C CYS A 98 -6.90 3.50 7.80
N VAL A 99 -7.41 4.29 8.75
CA VAL A 99 -7.45 5.76 8.65
C VAL A 99 -6.03 6.36 8.62
N LEU A 100 -5.10 5.82 9.43
CA LEU A 100 -3.69 6.24 9.45
C LEU A 100 -2.95 5.88 8.15
N ILE A 101 -3.18 4.69 7.60
CA ILE A 101 -2.64 4.24 6.31
C ILE A 101 -3.17 5.14 5.20
N ARG A 102 -4.48 5.44 5.19
CA ARG A 102 -5.12 6.40 4.26
C ARG A 102 -4.43 7.77 4.26
N GLY A 103 -4.28 8.40 5.43
CA GLY A 103 -3.64 9.72 5.53
C GLY A 103 -2.17 9.75 5.08
N ARG A 104 -1.46 8.61 5.12
CA ARG A 104 -0.03 8.51 4.79
C ARG A 104 0.21 8.03 3.37
N LEU A 105 -0.59 7.11 2.85
CA LEU A 105 -0.56 6.68 1.46
C LEU A 105 -0.91 7.84 0.52
N PHE A 106 -1.78 8.75 0.96
CA PHE A 106 -2.06 10.01 0.27
C PHE A 106 -0.83 10.93 0.14
N LYS A 107 0.21 10.76 0.96
CA LYS A 107 1.49 11.46 0.79
C LYS A 107 2.44 10.74 -0.17
N VAL A 108 2.26 9.42 -0.35
CA VAL A 108 3.09 8.59 -1.22
C VAL A 108 2.58 8.62 -2.67
N LEU A 109 1.27 8.58 -2.87
CA LEU A 109 0.63 8.57 -4.18
C LEU A 109 1.00 9.78 -5.06
N PRO A 110 0.96 11.03 -4.58
CA PRO A 110 1.42 12.17 -5.37
C PRO A 110 2.90 12.07 -5.73
N ALA A 111 3.74 11.52 -4.85
CA ALA A 111 5.16 11.32 -5.13
C ALA A 111 5.42 10.23 -6.20
N ILE A 112 4.50 9.27 -6.35
CA ILE A 112 4.54 8.28 -7.43
C ILE A 112 3.94 8.87 -8.72
N GLN A 113 2.77 9.51 -8.66
CA GLN A 113 2.07 10.10 -9.81
C GLN A 113 2.82 11.28 -10.46
N LEU A 114 3.49 12.14 -9.70
CA LEU A 114 4.24 13.31 -10.22
C LEU A 114 5.61 12.95 -10.83
N ASN A 115 6.07 11.70 -10.75
CA ASN A 115 7.46 11.34 -11.10
C ASN A 115 7.57 10.22 -12.15
N ILE A 116 6.47 9.91 -12.85
CA ILE A 116 6.45 8.96 -13.98
C ILE A 116 6.15 9.68 -15.32
N PHE A 117 5.74 10.94 -15.26
CA PHE A 117 5.63 11.87 -16.39
C PHE A 117 6.62 13.02 -16.25
#